data_AF-A0A7X8JP71-F1
#
_entry.id   AF-A0A7X8JP71-F1
#
_cell.length_a   1.000
_cell.length_b   1.000
_cell.length_c   1.000
_cell.angle_alpha   90.00
_cell.angle_beta   90.00
_cell.angle_gamma   90.00
#
_symmetry.space_group_name_H-M   'P 1'
#
loop_
_entity.id
_entity.type
_entity.pdbx_description
1 polymer ?
#
loop_
_entity_poly.entity_id
_entity_poly.type
_entity_poly.pdbx_seq_one_letter_code
_entity_poly.pdbx_strand_id
1 'polypeptide(L)'
;MLEEARARETYFQCFDIIIGRNAFRFEKRTRRPPRNPLNALISFGNTLLYNLIAQDIHRTSMDIRIAFLHSTNNRRFSLNLDLAEIFKPVIIDKVIFSLINRREIHAKNHFRQTDDGGIYLSDEGKRLLVSGFEYKLDQSITVGGKRMTYRRLVREETRKIQQSIIRDDAYKPFKYSN
;
A
#
# COMPACT_ATOMS: atom_id res chain seq x y z
N MET A 1 -8.86 -8.84 13.98
CA MET A 1 -7.75 -9.47 13.24
C MET A 1 -8.21 -10.58 12.30
N LEU A 2 -8.96 -11.59 12.75
CA LEU A 2 -9.34 -12.73 11.88
C LEU A 2 -10.29 -12.34 10.74
N GLU A 3 -11.26 -11.46 11.01
CA GLU A 3 -12.17 -10.89 9.99
C GLU A 3 -11.44 -10.03 8.94
N GLU A 4 -10.47 -9.21 9.37
CA GLU A 4 -9.66 -8.39 8.46
C GLU A 4 -8.77 -9.26 7.56
N ALA A 5 -8.20 -10.34 8.10
CA ALA A 5 -7.42 -11.30 7.34
C ALA A 5 -8.26 -11.99 6.27
N ARG A 6 -9.48 -12.44 6.61
CA ARG A 6 -10.43 -13.04 5.68
C ARG A 6 -10.85 -12.06 4.58
N ALA A 7 -11.27 -10.85 4.95
CA ALA A 7 -11.64 -9.82 3.99
C ALA A 7 -10.51 -9.51 3.00
N ARG A 8 -9.27 -9.47 3.49
CA ARG A 8 -8.09 -9.24 2.66
C ARG A 8 -7.76 -10.41 1.74
N GLU A 9 -7.94 -11.64 2.21
CA GLU A 9 -7.76 -12.83 1.40
C GLU A 9 -8.76 -12.85 0.24
N THR A 10 -10.05 -12.64 0.53
CA THR A 10 -11.09 -12.50 -0.51
C THR A 10 -10.79 -11.36 -1.46
N TYR A 11 -10.37 -10.19 -0.96
CA TYR A 11 -9.97 -9.07 -1.79
C TYR A 11 -8.85 -9.42 -2.78
N PHE A 12 -7.82 -10.15 -2.33
CA PHE A 12 -6.73 -10.55 -3.21
C PHE A 12 -7.13 -11.64 -4.21
N GLN A 13 -8.07 -12.52 -3.89
CA GLN A 13 -8.59 -13.48 -4.87
C GLN A 13 -9.22 -12.78 -6.08
N CYS A 14 -9.79 -11.58 -5.90
CA CYS A 14 -10.29 -10.77 -7.00
C CYS A 14 -9.19 -10.24 -7.94
N PHE A 15 -7.91 -10.24 -7.53
CA PHE A 15 -6.83 -9.70 -8.37
C PHE A 15 -6.65 -10.53 -9.63
N ASP A 16 -6.78 -11.85 -9.53
CA ASP A 16 -6.66 -12.74 -10.70
C ASP A 16 -7.75 -12.46 -11.73
N ILE A 17 -8.97 -12.13 -11.26
CA ILE A 17 -10.11 -11.75 -12.11
C ILE A 17 -9.85 -10.40 -12.78
N ILE A 18 -9.37 -9.40 -12.01
CA ILE A 18 -9.13 -8.03 -12.51
C ILE A 18 -7.96 -8.00 -13.50
N ILE A 19 -6.90 -8.74 -13.21
CA ILE A 19 -5.66 -8.74 -14.01
C ILE A 19 -5.83 -9.58 -15.28
N GLY A 20 -6.51 -10.73 -15.20
CA GLY A 20 -6.79 -11.60 -16.35
C GLY A 20 -5.54 -12.09 -17.10
N ARG A 21 -4.36 -12.06 -16.46
CA ARG A 21 -3.07 -12.42 -17.08
C ARG A 21 -2.31 -13.42 -16.22
N ASN A 22 -2.10 -14.61 -16.77
CA ASN A 22 -1.41 -15.72 -16.08
C ASN A 22 -0.01 -15.35 -15.55
N ALA A 23 0.72 -14.47 -16.24
CA ALA A 23 2.06 -14.03 -15.84
C ALA A 23 2.10 -13.25 -14.52
N PHE A 24 0.96 -12.74 -14.05
CA PHE A 24 0.82 -11.96 -12.81
C PHE A 24 -0.18 -12.59 -11.83
N ARG A 25 -0.38 -13.91 -11.91
CA ARG A 25 -1.29 -14.62 -11.01
C ARG A 25 -0.90 -14.43 -9.54
N PHE A 26 -1.89 -14.13 -8.70
CA PHE A 26 -1.73 -13.90 -7.28
C PHE A 26 -1.54 -15.19 -6.49
N GLU A 27 -2.48 -16.13 -6.64
CA GLU A 27 -2.63 -17.37 -5.87
C GLU A 27 -2.76 -17.18 -4.34
N LYS A 28 -1.70 -16.68 -3.68
CA LYS A 28 -1.68 -16.37 -2.25
C LYS A 28 -0.61 -15.34 -1.93
N ARG A 29 -0.76 -14.65 -0.79
CA ARG A 29 0.24 -13.66 -0.34
C ARG A 29 1.53 -14.36 0.14
N THR A 30 2.66 -14.08 -0.50
CA THR A 30 4.01 -14.52 -0.10
C THR A 30 4.94 -13.31 0.08
N ARG A 31 5.50 -13.11 1.28
CA ARG A 31 6.21 -11.86 1.63
C ARG A 31 7.73 -12.00 1.69
N ARG A 32 8.24 -13.08 2.28
CA ARG A 32 9.67 -13.30 2.58
C ARG A 32 10.04 -14.77 2.35
N PRO A 33 10.51 -15.14 1.15
CA PRO A 33 10.56 -14.32 -0.05
C PRO A 33 9.20 -14.24 -0.79
N PRO A 34 8.97 -13.23 -1.66
CA PRO A 34 7.88 -13.25 -2.63
C PRO A 34 8.07 -14.38 -3.64
N ARG A 35 7.02 -15.12 -3.96
CA ARG A 35 7.08 -16.30 -4.85
C ARG A 35 6.52 -16.07 -6.26
N ASN A 36 6.00 -14.89 -6.55
CA ASN A 36 5.55 -14.50 -7.89
C ASN A 36 5.71 -12.99 -8.13
N PRO A 37 5.67 -12.53 -9.40
CA PRO A 37 5.83 -11.12 -9.76
C PRO A 37 4.83 -10.18 -9.05
N LEU A 38 3.56 -10.59 -8.93
CA LEU A 38 2.54 -9.77 -8.27
C LEU A 38 2.81 -9.58 -6.78
N ASN A 39 3.25 -10.63 -6.08
CA ASN A 39 3.69 -10.55 -4.70
C ASN A 39 4.91 -9.63 -4.53
N ALA A 40 5.83 -9.62 -5.50
CA ALA A 40 6.98 -8.72 -5.49
C ALA A 40 6.54 -7.25 -5.64
N LEU A 41 5.61 -6.96 -6.56
CA LEU A 41 5.01 -5.64 -6.73
C LEU A 41 4.30 -5.15 -5.47
N ILE A 42 3.42 -5.97 -4.89
CA ILE A 42 2.69 -5.62 -3.66
C ILE A 42 3.68 -5.37 -2.52
N SER A 43 4.72 -6.19 -2.38
CA SER A 43 5.71 -6.02 -1.31
C SER A 43 6.50 -4.71 -1.45
N PHE A 44 6.96 -4.41 -2.66
CA PHE A 44 7.72 -3.19 -2.92
C PHE A 44 6.84 -1.93 -2.83
N GLY A 45 5.67 -1.94 -3.45
CA GLY A 45 4.71 -0.84 -3.40
C GLY A 45 4.26 -0.53 -1.97
N ASN A 46 3.97 -1.55 -1.16
CA ASN A 46 3.67 -1.35 0.25
C ASN A 46 4.83 -0.68 0.99
N THR A 47 6.08 -1.04 0.68
CA THR A 47 7.26 -0.42 1.30
C THR A 47 7.35 1.08 0.96
N LEU A 48 7.06 1.47 -0.29
CA LEU A 48 6.99 2.88 -0.68
C LEU A 48 5.94 3.65 0.13
N LEU A 49 4.73 3.08 0.26
CA LEU A 49 3.66 3.70 1.03
C LEU A 49 3.99 3.80 2.53
N TYR A 50 4.58 2.75 3.12
CA TYR A 50 5.02 2.77 4.52
C TYR A 50 6.03 3.88 4.78
N ASN A 51 6.96 4.09 3.84
CA ASN A 51 7.96 5.14 3.94
C ASN A 51 7.34 6.55 3.79
N LEU A 52 6.40 6.74 2.85
CA LEU A 52 5.67 8.00 2.70
C LEU A 52 4.96 8.39 4.01
N ILE A 53 4.22 7.44 4.58
CA ILE A 53 3.47 7.69 5.82
C ILE A 53 4.41 7.89 7.00
N ALA A 54 5.49 7.11 7.11
CA ALA A 54 6.50 7.33 8.15
C ALA A 54 7.09 8.75 8.08
N GLN A 55 7.43 9.23 6.87
CA GLN A 55 7.91 10.59 6.67
C GLN A 55 6.89 11.64 7.09
N ASP A 56 5.60 11.43 6.79
CA ASP A 56 4.54 12.35 7.22
C ASP A 56 4.32 12.31 8.74
N ILE A 57 4.43 11.15 9.39
CA ILE A 57 4.39 11.02 10.86
C ILE A 57 5.57 11.75 11.49
N HIS A 58 6.79 11.60 10.96
CA HIS A 58 7.98 12.28 11.46
C HIS A 58 7.93 13.81 11.35
N ARG A 59 7.03 14.36 10.52
CA ARG A 59 6.76 15.81 10.46
C ARG A 59 5.79 16.29 11.54
N THR A 60 5.27 15.37 12.36
CA THR A 60 4.37 15.65 13.48
C THR A 60 5.08 15.41 14.81
N SER A 61 4.43 15.73 15.93
CA SER A 61 4.91 15.40 17.27
C SER A 61 4.61 13.95 17.70
N MET A 62 4.02 13.13 16.82
CA MET A 62 3.65 11.75 17.15
C MET A 62 4.87 10.82 17.20
N ASP A 63 4.88 9.90 18.17
CA ASP A 63 5.80 8.78 18.18
C ASP A 63 5.29 7.66 17.26
N ILE A 64 6.03 7.38 16.19
CA ILE A 64 5.72 6.35 15.19
C ILE A 64 5.58 4.93 15.77
N ARG A 65 6.12 4.69 16.97
CA ARG A 65 6.10 3.40 17.67
C ARG A 65 4.77 3.12 18.39
N ILE A 66 3.90 4.11 18.53
CA ILE A 66 2.59 3.95 19.14
C ILE A 66 1.58 3.54 18.06
N ALA A 67 1.42 2.24 17.84
CA ALA A 67 0.37 1.69 16.97
C ALA A 67 -0.90 1.38 17.77
N PHE A 68 -2.08 1.71 17.24
CA PHE A 68 -3.35 1.66 17.97
C PHE A 68 -4.18 0.40 17.69
N LEU A 69 -4.00 -0.28 16.55
CA LEU A 69 -4.87 -1.40 16.14
C LEU A 69 -4.48 -2.76 16.75
N HIS A 70 -3.31 -2.91 17.36
CA HIS A 70 -2.80 -4.20 17.84
C HIS A 70 -2.08 -4.10 19.20
N SER A 71 -2.85 -4.08 20.29
CA SER A 71 -2.32 -4.17 21.67
C SER A 71 -1.97 -5.60 22.13
N THR A 72 -2.11 -6.63 21.28
CA THR A 72 -2.08 -8.04 21.73
C THR A 72 -0.93 -8.90 21.21
N ASN A 73 0.08 -8.35 20.53
CA ASN A 73 1.26 -9.16 20.20
C ASN A 73 2.56 -8.38 20.16
N ASN A 74 3.63 -9.01 20.63
CA ASN A 74 4.98 -8.48 20.84
C ASN A 74 5.76 -8.18 19.54
N ARG A 75 5.07 -7.84 18.44
CA ARG A 75 5.68 -7.35 17.20
C ARG A 75 5.76 -5.82 17.27
N ARG A 76 6.82 -5.23 16.73
CA ARG A 76 6.92 -3.78 16.51
C ARG A 76 5.84 -3.36 15.50
N PHE A 77 4.61 -3.18 15.96
CA PHE A 77 3.55 -2.54 15.19
C PHE A 77 3.80 -1.04 15.24
N SER A 78 3.88 -0.42 14.08
CA SER A 78 4.17 1.02 13.95
C SER A 78 3.00 1.69 13.24
N LEU A 79 2.65 2.90 13.67
CA LEU A 79 1.47 3.65 13.23
C LEU A 79 1.38 3.79 11.70
N ASN A 80 2.52 3.82 11.02
CA ASN A 80 2.59 3.88 9.56
C ASN A 80 2.06 2.61 8.86
N LEU A 81 2.14 1.44 9.49
CA LEU A 81 1.60 0.20 8.93
C LEU A 81 0.07 0.23 8.97
N ASP A 82 -0.50 0.64 10.11
CA ASP A 82 -1.95 0.76 10.33
C ASP A 82 -2.56 1.79 9.36
N LEU A 83 -1.98 2.99 9.29
CA LEU A 83 -2.40 4.03 8.35
C LEU A 83 -2.30 3.59 6.89
N ALA A 84 -1.29 2.80 6.53
CA ALA A 84 -1.12 2.33 5.17
C ALA A 84 -2.26 1.42 4.71
N GLU A 85 -2.93 0.71 5.62
CA GLU A 85 -4.03 -0.18 5.24
C GLU A 85 -5.19 0.55 4.58
N ILE A 86 -5.43 1.80 4.99
CA ILE A 86 -6.44 2.70 4.37
C ILE A 86 -6.08 2.99 2.90
N PHE A 87 -4.79 3.11 2.60
CA PHE A 87 -4.30 3.64 1.33
C PHE A 87 -3.87 2.59 0.31
N LYS A 88 -3.57 1.35 0.72
CA LYS A 88 -3.11 0.29 -0.21
C LYS A 88 -4.08 0.03 -1.37
N PRO A 89 -5.41 -0.18 -1.14
CA PRO A 89 -6.34 -0.45 -2.23
C PRO A 89 -6.49 0.73 -3.21
N VAL A 90 -6.33 1.97 -2.72
CA VAL A 90 -6.62 3.18 -3.50
C VAL A 90 -5.38 3.78 -4.17
N ILE A 91 -4.18 3.47 -3.68
CA ILE A 91 -2.90 3.93 -4.24
C ILE A 91 -2.15 2.75 -4.84
N ILE A 92 -1.66 1.82 -4.02
CA ILE A 92 -0.72 0.77 -4.46
C ILE A 92 -1.37 -0.19 -5.44
N ASP A 93 -2.54 -0.72 -5.09
CA ASP A 93 -3.19 -1.75 -5.91
C ASP A 93 -3.65 -1.15 -7.25
N LYS A 94 -4.15 0.10 -7.25
CA LYS A 94 -4.47 0.84 -8.49
C LYS A 94 -3.26 1.10 -9.37
N VAL A 95 -2.10 1.43 -8.80
CA VAL A 95 -0.85 1.61 -9.56
C VAL A 95 -0.43 0.30 -10.20
N ILE A 96 -0.44 -0.80 -9.43
CA ILE A 96 -0.10 -2.13 -9.93
C ILE A 96 -1.01 -2.54 -11.09
N PHE A 97 -2.33 -2.40 -10.92
CA PHE A 97 -3.29 -2.69 -11.99
C PHE A 97 -3.07 -1.83 -13.22
N SER A 98 -2.78 -0.53 -13.05
CA SER A 98 -2.49 0.35 -14.18
C SER A 98 -1.27 -0.11 -14.97
N LEU A 99 -0.14 -0.37 -14.29
CA LEU A 99 1.11 -0.79 -14.94
C LEU A 99 0.92 -2.11 -15.71
N ILE A 100 0.20 -3.07 -15.12
CA ILE A 100 -0.06 -4.38 -15.75
C ILE A 100 -1.02 -4.23 -16.93
N ASN A 101 -2.13 -3.51 -16.77
CA ASN A 101 -3.17 -3.39 -17.80
C ASN A 101 -2.68 -2.60 -19.01
N ARG A 102 -1.86 -1.56 -18.78
CA ARG A 102 -1.21 -0.77 -19.84
C ARG A 102 -0.02 -1.46 -20.47
N ARG A 103 0.36 -2.65 -19.98
CA ARG A 103 1.54 -3.41 -20.45
C ARG A 103 2.84 -2.63 -20.30
N GLU A 104 2.92 -1.75 -19.31
CA GLU A 104 4.14 -1.02 -18.98
C GLU A 104 5.09 -1.92 -18.18
N ILE A 105 4.55 -2.91 -17.45
CA ILE A 105 5.33 -3.89 -16.71
C ILE A 105 5.18 -5.33 -17.22
N HIS A 106 6.31 -6.04 -17.39
CA HIS A 106 6.36 -7.39 -17.93
C HIS A 106 7.09 -8.34 -16.97
N ALA A 107 6.48 -9.50 -16.70
CA ALA A 107 7.04 -10.52 -15.80
C ALA A 107 8.44 -11.01 -16.24
N LYS A 108 8.71 -11.06 -17.55
CA LYS A 108 9.99 -11.54 -18.10
C LYS A 108 11.14 -10.53 -17.97
N ASN A 109 10.86 -9.23 -18.01
CA ASN A 109 11.89 -8.20 -18.15
C ASN A 109 12.12 -7.44 -16.83
N HIS A 110 11.08 -7.30 -16.02
CA HIS A 110 11.09 -6.38 -14.88
C HIS A 110 11.23 -7.07 -13.52
N PHE A 111 11.55 -8.37 -13.54
CA PHE A 111 11.71 -9.19 -12.35
C PHE A 111 12.94 -10.08 -12.48
N ARG A 112 13.50 -10.45 -11.34
CA ARG A 112 14.63 -11.36 -11.21
C ARG A 112 14.36 -12.38 -10.12
N GLN A 113 14.78 -13.61 -10.37
CA GLN A 113 14.80 -14.65 -9.34
C GLN A 113 16.12 -14.59 -8.58
N THR A 114 16.07 -14.81 -7.28
CA THR A 114 17.24 -14.89 -6.39
C THR A 114 17.48 -16.33 -5.95
N ASP A 115 18.67 -16.61 -5.42
CA ASP A 115 19.12 -17.96 -5.05
C ASP A 115 18.24 -18.62 -3.97
N ASP A 116 17.53 -17.82 -3.15
CA ASP A 116 16.54 -18.30 -2.18
C ASP A 116 15.18 -18.70 -2.81
N GLY A 117 15.11 -18.70 -4.15
CA GLY A 117 13.90 -18.91 -4.93
C GLY A 117 12.89 -17.77 -4.80
N GLY A 118 13.31 -16.60 -4.34
CA GLY A 118 12.50 -15.39 -4.30
C GLY A 118 12.41 -14.68 -5.63
N ILE A 119 11.31 -13.98 -5.87
CA ILE A 119 11.12 -13.12 -7.04
C ILE A 119 11.08 -11.67 -6.57
N TYR A 120 11.94 -10.85 -7.17
CA TYR A 120 12.10 -9.44 -6.84
C TYR A 120 12.07 -8.58 -8.10
N LEU A 121 11.75 -7.29 -7.95
CA LEU A 121 11.83 -6.35 -9.06
C LEU A 121 13.30 -6.17 -9.51
N SER A 122 13.50 -6.12 -10.82
CA SER A 122 14.72 -5.57 -11.41
C SER A 122 14.78 -4.05 -11.18
N ASP A 123 15.91 -3.41 -11.47
CA ASP A 123 16.01 -1.97 -11.27
C ASP A 123 15.10 -1.18 -12.21
N GLU A 124 14.87 -1.68 -13.43
CA GLU A 124 13.85 -1.13 -14.33
C GLU A 124 12.44 -1.32 -13.76
N GLY A 125 12.11 -2.51 -13.25
CA GLY A 125 10.83 -2.76 -12.59
C GLY A 125 10.57 -1.87 -11.39
N LYS A 126 11.60 -1.58 -10.59
CA LYS A 126 11.53 -0.61 -9.50
C LYS A 126 11.26 0.79 -10.02
N ARG A 127 11.97 1.26 -11.05
CA ARG A 127 11.77 2.58 -11.66
C ARG A 127 10.33 2.75 -12.14
N LEU A 128 9.78 1.77 -12.85
CA LEU A 128 8.40 1.79 -13.33
C LEU A 128 7.40 1.92 -12.17
N LEU A 129 7.56 1.12 -11.12
CA LEU A 129 6.66 1.15 -9.97
C LEU A 129 6.80 2.46 -9.16
N VAL A 130 8.01 2.98 -8.98
CA VAL A 130 8.23 4.28 -8.32
C VAL A 130 7.59 5.41 -9.12
N SER A 131 7.82 5.46 -10.43
CA SER A 131 7.21 6.48 -11.30
C SER A 131 5.69 6.42 -11.29
N GLY A 132 5.10 5.22 -11.36
CA GLY A 132 3.65 5.04 -11.26
C GLY A 132 3.09 5.47 -9.89
N PHE A 133 3.83 5.20 -8.82
CA PHE A 133 3.48 5.61 -7.46
C PHE A 133 3.50 7.14 -7.30
N GLU A 134 4.58 7.81 -7.73
CA GLU A 134 4.68 9.27 -7.67
C GLU A 134 3.60 9.93 -8.53
N TYR A 135 3.38 9.43 -9.75
CA TYR A 135 2.30 9.91 -10.61
C TYR A 135 0.94 9.81 -9.91
N LYS A 136 0.64 8.67 -9.27
CA LYS A 136 -0.61 8.47 -8.52
C LYS A 136 -0.75 9.42 -7.34
N LEU A 137 0.34 9.70 -6.63
CA LEU A 137 0.34 10.63 -5.50
C LEU A 137 0.00 12.06 -5.94
N ASP A 138 0.38 12.46 -7.14
CA ASP A 138 0.12 13.79 -7.70
C ASP A 138 -1.26 13.92 -8.36
N GLN A 139 -1.94 12.81 -8.64
CA GLN A 139 -3.32 12.82 -9.11
C GLN A 139 -4.26 13.46 -8.07
N SER A 140 -5.28 14.17 -8.56
CA SER A 140 -6.32 14.77 -7.73
C SER A 140 -7.44 13.79 -7.37
N ILE A 141 -8.03 14.00 -6.20
CA ILE A 141 -9.26 13.37 -5.70
C ILE A 141 -10.11 14.44 -4.99
N THR A 142 -11.43 14.31 -5.05
CA THR A 142 -12.34 15.15 -4.28
C THR A 142 -12.83 14.39 -3.06
N VAL A 143 -12.61 14.93 -1.86
CA VAL A 143 -13.04 14.33 -0.59
C VAL A 143 -13.82 15.38 0.20
N GLY A 144 -15.09 15.11 0.50
CA GLY A 144 -15.96 16.05 1.21
C GLY A 144 -16.08 17.42 0.50
N GLY A 145 -16.19 17.41 -0.84
CA GLY A 145 -16.28 18.63 -1.66
C GLY A 145 -14.95 19.37 -1.87
N LYS A 146 -13.83 18.93 -1.27
CA LYS A 146 -12.52 19.56 -1.43
C LYS A 146 -11.62 18.75 -2.36
N ARG A 147 -11.12 19.39 -3.41
CA ARG A 147 -10.13 18.79 -4.32
C ARG A 147 -8.73 18.84 -3.69
N MET A 148 -8.03 17.72 -3.67
CA MET A 148 -6.66 17.60 -3.19
C MET A 148 -5.92 16.47 -3.91
N THR A 149 -4.59 16.44 -3.82
CA THR A 149 -3.81 15.30 -4.34
C THR A 149 -3.88 14.10 -3.40
N TYR A 150 -3.64 12.89 -3.88
CA TYR A 150 -3.49 11.71 -3.01
C TYR A 150 -2.37 11.91 -1.98
N ARG A 151 -1.27 12.57 -2.35
CA ARG A 151 -0.21 12.94 -1.41
C ARG A 151 -0.73 13.80 -0.26
N ARG A 152 -1.52 14.83 -0.58
CA ARG A 152 -2.14 15.67 0.44
C ARG A 152 -3.13 14.88 1.29
N LEU A 153 -3.94 14.01 0.68
CA LEU A 153 -4.88 13.15 1.40
C LEU A 153 -4.17 12.29 2.47
N VAL A 154 -3.06 11.63 2.11
CA VAL A 154 -2.26 10.82 3.06
C VAL A 154 -1.77 11.68 4.24
N ARG A 155 -1.29 12.89 3.96
CA ARG A 155 -0.82 13.82 4.99
C ARG A 155 -1.94 14.32 5.90
N GLU A 156 -3.09 14.68 5.34
CA GLU A 156 -4.26 15.11 6.13
C GLU A 156 -4.76 13.97 7.03
N GLU A 157 -4.76 12.74 6.54
CA GLU A 157 -5.16 11.58 7.34
C GLU A 157 -4.20 11.30 8.50
N THR A 158 -2.89 11.47 8.26
CA THR A 158 -1.86 11.39 9.31
C THR A 158 -2.10 12.46 10.40
N ARG A 159 -2.41 13.70 10.00
CA ARG A 159 -2.74 14.79 10.94
C ARG A 159 -4.06 14.55 11.68
N LYS A 160 -5.04 13.92 11.03
CA LYS A 160 -6.33 13.60 11.63
C LYS A 160 -6.17 12.63 12.81
N ILE A 161 -5.32 11.62 12.65
CA ILE A 161 -4.95 10.72 13.77
C ILE A 161 -4.25 11.51 14.88
N GLN A 162 -3.31 12.38 14.55
CA GLN A 162 -2.65 13.21 15.56
C GLN A 162 -3.66 14.03 16.37
N GLN A 163 -4.61 14.68 15.69
CA GLN A 163 -5.62 15.50 16.34
C GLN A 163 -6.56 14.69 17.21
N SER A 164 -6.98 13.50 16.76
CA SER A 164 -7.83 12.63 17.58
C SER A 164 -7.11 12.19 18.87
N ILE A 165 -5.80 11.92 18.79
CA ILE A 165 -5.00 11.58 19.97
C ILE A 165 -4.89 12.77 20.94
N ILE A 166 -4.61 13.97 20.42
CA ILE A 166 -4.45 15.17 21.24
C ILE A 166 -5.76 15.56 21.93
N ARG A 167 -6.90 15.36 21.25
CA ARG A 167 -8.23 15.76 21.72
C ARG A 167 -8.98 14.67 22.49
N ASP A 168 -8.44 13.46 22.53
CA ASP A 168 -9.13 12.27 23.04
C ASP A 168 -10.49 12.01 22.34
N ASP A 169 -10.53 12.28 21.02
CA ASP A 169 -11.73 12.14 20.18
C ASP A 169 -11.69 10.85 19.37
N ALA A 170 -12.87 10.33 18.99
CA ALA A 170 -12.96 9.16 18.13
C ALA A 170 -12.42 9.43 16.71
N TYR A 171 -11.36 8.71 16.32
CA TYR A 171 -10.82 8.75 14.97
C TYR A 171 -11.80 8.13 13.95
N LYS A 172 -12.09 8.88 12.88
CA LYS A 172 -12.89 8.42 11.74
C LYS A 172 -11.98 8.27 10.52
N PRO A 173 -11.71 7.06 10.00
CA PRO A 173 -10.79 6.91 8.88
C PRO A 173 -11.37 7.46 7.58
N PHE A 174 -10.49 7.86 6.65
CA PHE A 174 -10.86 8.10 5.26
C PHE A 174 -11.59 6.89 4.69
N LYS A 175 -12.74 7.14 4.05
CA LYS A 175 -13.49 6.15 3.29
C LYS A 175 -13.50 6.59 1.84
N TYR A 176 -12.98 5.73 0.97
CA TYR A 176 -13.05 5.95 -0.46
C TYR A 176 -14.48 5.67 -0.93
N SER A 177 -15.24 6.73 -1.18
CA SER A 177 -16.54 6.68 -1.82
C SER A 177 -16.42 7.36 -3.18
N ASN A 178 -16.57 6.59 -4.25
CA ASN A 178 -16.75 7.10 -5.61
C ASN A 178 -18.16 7.67 -5.74
#